data_AF-A0A0A0AYJ5-F1
#
_entry.id   AF-A0A0A0AYJ5-F1
#
_cell.length_a   1.000
_cell.length_b   1.000
_cell.length_c   1.000
_cell.angle_alpha   90.00
_cell.angle_beta   90.00
_cell.angle_gamma   90.00
#
_symmetry.space_group_name_H-M   'P 1'
#
loop_
_entity.id
_entity.type
_entity.pdbx_description
1 polymer ?
#
loop_
_entity_poly.entity_id
_entity_poly.type
_entity_poly.pdbx_seq_one_letter_code
_entity_poly.pdbx_strand_id
1 'polypeptide(L)'
;NIEKECNAKIMIRGKGSVKEGKVGRKDGQMLPGEDEPLHALVTANTMEHVKKAVEQIRNILKQGIETPEDQNDLRKMQLRELARLNGTLRE
;
A
#
# COMPACT_ATOMS: atom_id res chain seq x y z
N ASN A 1 -7.95 -0.97 -8.77
CA ASN A 1 -7.78 -0.28 -7.48
C ASN A 1 -8.48 -1.10 -6.41
N ILE A 2 -7.72 -1.74 -5.50
CA ILE A 2 -8.23 -2.73 -4.55
C ILE A 2 -9.36 -2.16 -3.68
N GLU A 3 -9.21 -0.92 -3.19
CA GLU A 3 -10.21 -0.28 -2.34
C GLU A 3 -11.58 -0.15 -3.02
N LYS A 4 -11.60 0.19 -4.32
CA LYS A 4 -12.84 0.31 -5.11
C LYS A 4 -13.44 -1.07 -5.42
N GLU A 5 -12.61 -2.06 -5.71
CA GLU A 5 -13.06 -3.41 -6.10
C GLU A 5 -13.57 -4.24 -4.92
N CYS A 6 -13.04 -3.96 -3.72
CA CYS A 6 -13.42 -4.65 -2.50
C CYS A 6 -14.39 -3.85 -1.64
N ASN A 7 -14.75 -2.62 -2.02
CA ASN A 7 -15.52 -1.69 -1.17
C ASN A 7 -14.96 -1.61 0.25
N ALA A 8 -13.64 -1.54 0.35
CA ALA A 8 -12.87 -1.56 1.59
C ALA A 8 -11.91 -0.38 1.61
N LYS A 9 -11.69 0.18 2.79
CA LYS A 9 -10.67 1.19 3.06
C LYS A 9 -9.42 0.51 3.55
N ILE A 10 -8.28 0.81 2.93
CA ILE A 10 -6.98 0.20 3.25
C ILE A 10 -6.04 1.30 3.71
N MET A 11 -5.48 1.15 4.91
CA MET A 11 -4.50 2.10 5.48
C MET A 11 -3.23 1.35 5.87
N ILE A 12 -2.08 1.80 5.37
CA ILE A 12 -0.78 1.27 5.81
C ILE A 12 -0.38 1.99 7.10
N ARG A 13 -0.03 1.20 8.12
CA ARG A 13 0.27 1.62 9.49
C ARG A 13 1.49 0.85 10.00
N GLY A 14 1.99 1.22 11.18
CA GLY A 14 3.19 0.61 11.74
C GLY A 14 4.48 1.33 11.36
N LYS A 15 5.57 0.85 11.97
CA LYS A 15 6.92 1.36 11.76
C LYS A 15 7.33 1.29 10.28
N GLY A 16 7.76 2.42 9.72
CA GLY A 16 8.19 2.52 8.32
C GLY A 16 7.06 2.79 7.30
N SER A 17 5.80 2.90 7.74
CA SER A 17 4.67 3.25 6.86
C SER A 17 4.70 4.70 6.34
N VAL A 18 5.41 5.59 7.05
CA VAL A 18 5.58 6.99 6.67
C VAL A 18 7.03 7.24 6.28
N LYS A 19 7.22 7.91 5.14
CA LYS A 19 8.54 8.27 4.63
C LYS A 19 9.26 9.18 5.63
N GLU A 20 10.51 8.87 5.95
CA GLU A 20 11.36 9.71 6.80
C GLU A 20 11.40 11.16 6.28
N GLY A 21 11.22 12.13 7.18
CA GLY A 21 11.14 13.55 6.85
C GLY A 21 9.75 14.08 6.50
N LYS A 22 8.76 13.22 6.23
CA LYS A 22 7.34 13.63 6.33
C LYS A 22 6.92 13.50 7.78
N VAL A 23 7.25 14.53 8.57
CA VAL A 23 6.79 14.68 9.95
C VAL A 23 5.30 14.35 9.99
N GLY A 24 4.93 13.33 10.79
CA GLY A 24 3.54 13.02 11.09
C GLY A 24 2.82 14.33 11.38
N ARG A 25 1.66 14.52 10.75
CA ARG A 25 0.73 15.68 10.83
C ARG A 25 1.27 16.86 11.64
N LYS A 26 1.35 18.06 11.02
CA LYS A 26 1.68 19.43 11.52
C LYS A 26 1.72 19.78 13.03
N ASP A 27 1.18 18.96 13.92
CA ASP A 27 1.08 19.10 15.37
C ASP A 27 2.03 18.19 16.20
N GLY A 28 2.90 17.38 15.58
CA GLY A 28 3.83 16.54 16.35
C GLY A 28 3.17 15.40 17.13
N GLN A 29 1.89 15.10 16.85
CA GLN A 29 1.24 13.91 17.40
C GLN A 29 1.83 12.67 16.73
N MET A 30 2.42 11.78 17.55
CA MET A 30 2.79 10.42 17.14
C MET A 30 1.59 9.80 16.43
N LEU A 31 1.83 9.23 15.25
CA LEU A 31 0.74 8.59 14.52
C LEU A 31 0.34 7.35 15.32
N PRO A 32 -0.97 7.16 15.61
CA PRO A 32 -1.41 5.95 16.29
C PRO A 32 -0.95 4.73 15.48
N GLY A 33 -0.17 3.87 16.14
CA GLY A 33 0.48 2.69 15.56
C GLY A 33 1.98 2.81 15.24
N GLU A 34 2.70 3.87 15.65
CA GLU A 34 4.17 3.94 15.44
C GLU A 34 4.97 2.85 16.17
N ASP A 35 4.46 2.35 17.30
CA ASP A 35 5.04 1.22 18.05
C ASP A 35 4.65 -0.16 17.48
N GLU A 36 3.73 -0.21 16.52
CA GLU A 36 3.29 -1.47 15.92
C GLU A 36 4.18 -1.84 14.71
N PRO A 37 4.37 -3.15 14.43
CA PRO A 37 5.07 -3.59 13.23
C PRO A 37 4.32 -3.12 11.97
N LEU A 38 5.02 -2.99 10.84
CA LEU A 38 4.43 -2.59 9.55
C LEU A 38 3.24 -3.50 9.20
N HIS A 39 2.05 -2.92 9.06
CA HIS A 39 0.83 -3.65 8.80
C HIS A 39 -0.17 -2.85 7.95
N ALA A 40 -1.16 -3.55 7.39
CA ALA A 40 -2.26 -2.95 6.63
C ALA A 40 -3.57 -3.08 7.43
N LEU A 41 -4.15 -1.95 7.83
CA LEU A 41 -5.46 -1.87 8.45
C LEU A 41 -6.53 -1.81 7.37
N VAL A 42 -7.42 -2.82 7.35
CA VAL A 42 -8.51 -2.94 6.37
C VAL A 42 -9.85 -2.73 7.09
N THR A 43 -10.67 -1.82 6.59
CA THR A 43 -12.00 -1.53 7.13
C THR A 43 -13.04 -1.58 6.02
N ALA A 44 -14.11 -2.34 6.19
CA ALA A 44 -15.21 -2.41 5.22
C ALA A 44 -16.55 -2.60 5.92
N ASN A 45 -17.64 -2.44 5.16
CA ASN A 45 -19.01 -2.54 5.69
C ASN A 45 -19.45 -3.99 5.98
N THR A 46 -18.85 -4.98 5.31
CA THR A 46 -19.17 -6.40 5.50
C THR A 46 -17.91 -7.25 5.62
N MET A 47 -18.02 -8.40 6.30
CA MET A 47 -16.89 -9.30 6.50
C MET A 47 -16.36 -9.88 5.17
N GLU A 48 -17.23 -10.09 4.18
CA GLU A 48 -16.85 -10.58 2.86
C GLU A 48 -15.94 -9.60 2.12
N HIS A 49 -16.26 -8.29 2.17
CA HIS A 49 -15.44 -7.24 1.60
C HIS A 49 -14.05 -7.18 2.26
N VAL A 50 -13.98 -7.33 3.59
CA VAL A 50 -12.71 -7.41 4.31
C VAL A 50 -11.90 -8.63 3.86
N LYS A 51 -12.52 -9.82 3.81
CA LYS A 51 -11.83 -11.05 3.40
C LYS A 51 -11.26 -10.93 1.98
N LYS A 52 -12.07 -10.42 1.04
CA LYS A 52 -11.64 -10.19 -0.34
C LYS A 52 -10.47 -9.21 -0.43
N ALA A 53 -10.52 -8.10 0.31
CA ALA A 53 -9.42 -7.14 0.36
C ALA A 53 -8.14 -7.75 0.96
N VAL A 54 -8.27 -8.51 2.06
CA VAL A 54 -7.14 -9.18 2.71
C VAL A 54 -6.48 -10.21 1.79
N GLU A 55 -7.28 -10.99 1.05
CA GLU A 55 -6.77 -11.97 0.09
C GLU A 55 -5.98 -11.30 -1.04
N GLN A 56 -6.52 -10.22 -1.60
CA GLN A 56 -5.84 -9.43 -2.63
C GLN A 56 -4.52 -8.83 -2.11
N ILE A 57 -4.52 -8.25 -0.91
CA ILE A 57 -3.31 -7.70 -0.27
C ILE A 57 -2.27 -8.80 -0.05
N ARG A 58 -2.67 -9.99 0.43
CA ARG A 58 -1.78 -11.13 0.62
C ARG A 58 -1.16 -11.60 -0.69
N ASN A 59 -1.92 -11.62 -1.78
CA ASN A 59 -1.41 -11.99 -3.10
C ASN A 59 -0.32 -11.01 -3.57
N ILE A 60 -0.53 -9.70 -3.38
CA ILE A 60 0.45 -8.67 -3.71
C ILE A 60 1.71 -8.80 -2.85
N LEU A 61 1.56 -9.06 -1.55
CA LEU A 61 2.69 -9.30 -0.65
C LEU A 61 3.50 -10.52 -1.10
N LYS A 62 2.84 -11.63 -1.44
CA LYS A 62 3.50 -12.83 -1.97
C LYS A 62 4.27 -12.53 -3.26
N GLN A 63 3.63 -11.89 -4.23
CA GLN A 63 4.29 -11.47 -5.47
C GLN A 63 5.48 -10.52 -5.20
N GLY A 64 5.38 -9.64 -4.21
CA GLY A 64 6.47 -8.74 -3.82
C GLY A 64 7.69 -9.45 -3.20
N ILE A 65 7.48 -10.61 -2.56
CA ILE A 65 8.54 -11.38 -1.89
C ILE A 65 9.11 -12.47 -2.81
N GLU A 66 8.22 -13.19 -3.50
CA GLU A 66 8.56 -14.39 -4.29
C GLU A 66 8.92 -14.06 -5.73
N THR A 67 8.39 -12.97 -6.30
CA THR A 67 8.67 -12.59 -7.68
C THR A 67 9.86 -11.63 -7.73
N PRO A 68 10.96 -11.99 -8.42
CA PRO A 68 12.10 -11.08 -8.60
C PRO A 68 11.67 -9.80 -9.32
N GLU A 69 12.37 -8.68 -9.06
CA GLU A 69 11.97 -7.34 -9.53
C GLU A 69 11.74 -7.27 -11.05
N ASP A 70 12.52 -8.03 -11.83
CA ASP A 70 12.39 -8.08 -13.29
C ASP A 70 11.13 -8.81 -13.79
N GLN A 71 10.50 -9.64 -12.97
CA GLN A 71 9.28 -10.37 -13.32
C GLN A 71 8.02 -9.78 -12.67
N ASN A 72 8.16 -8.74 -11.84
CA ASN A 72 7.03 -8.12 -11.18
C ASN A 72 6.37 -7.07 -12.09
N ASP A 73 5.45 -7.53 -12.93
CA ASP A 73 4.71 -6.69 -13.88
C ASP A 73 3.91 -5.58 -13.19
N LEU A 74 3.34 -5.86 -12.00
CA LEU A 74 2.62 -4.87 -11.21
C LEU A 74 3.52 -3.70 -10.82
N ARG A 75 4.74 -3.99 -10.35
CA ARG A 75 5.73 -2.97 -9.98
C ARG A 75 6.20 -2.17 -11.19
N LYS A 76 6.45 -2.82 -12.33
CA LYS A 76 6.81 -2.15 -13.60
C LYS A 76 5.70 -1.18 -14.04
N MET A 77 4.45 -1.62 -14.01
CA MET A 77 3.30 -0.79 -14.35
C MET A 77 3.18 0.42 -13.41
N GLN A 78 3.36 0.22 -12.10
CA GLN A 78 3.33 1.32 -11.11
C GLN A 78 4.45 2.34 -11.33
N LEU A 79 5.68 1.89 -11.61
CA LEU A 79 6.80 2.77 -11.90
C LEU A 79 6.60 3.56 -13.19
N ARG A 80 6.07 2.92 -14.24
CA ARG A 80 5.72 3.57 -15.50
C ARG A 80 4.65 4.64 -15.30
N GLU A 81 3.58 4.32 -14.57
CA GLU A 81 2.50 5.26 -14.28
C GLU A 81 3.00 6.44 -13.43
N LEU A 82 3.87 6.17 -12.45
CA LEU A 82 4.51 7.22 -11.65
C LEU A 82 5.39 8.14 -12.52
N ALA A 83 6.18 7.58 -13.43
CA ALA A 83 7.01 8.35 -14.36
C ALA A 83 6.14 9.18 -15.32
N ARG A 84 5.01 8.63 -15.78
CA ARG A 84 4.02 9.35 -16.59
C ARG A 84 3.43 10.54 -15.84
N LEU A 85 3.00 10.33 -14.59
CA LEU A 85 2.43 11.38 -13.73
C LEU A 85 3.44 12.49 -13.41
N ASN A 86 4.71 12.14 -13.26
CA ASN A 86 5.79 13.11 -12.98
C ASN A 86 6.41 13.72 -14.24
N GLY A 87 5.99 13.30 -15.45
CA GLY A 87 6.58 13.76 -16.72
C GLY A 87 8.03 13.33 -16.94
N THR A 88 8.50 12.29 -16.23
CA THR A 88 9.87 11.74 -16.34
C THR A 88 9.93 10.44 -17.14
N LEU A 89 8.81 10.02 -17.72
CA LEU A 89 8.74 8.84 -18.58
C LEU A 89 9.63 9.05 -19.81
N ARG A 90 10.65 8.20 -19.94
CA ARG A 90 11.46 8.09 -21.16
C ARG A 90 10.91 6.92 -21.97
N GLU A 91 10.59 7.17 -23.24
CA GLU A 91 10.10 6.16 -24.19
C GLU A 91 11.09 5.02 -24.40
#